data_AF-A0A7R9FJW8-F1
#
_entry.id   AF-A0A7R9FJW8-F1
#
_cell.length_a   1.000
_cell.length_b   1.000
_cell.length_c   1.000
_cell.angle_alpha   90.00
_cell.angle_beta   90.00
_cell.angle_gamma   90.00
#
_symmetry.space_group_name_H-M   'P 1'
#
loop_
_entity.id
_entity.type
_entity.pdbx_description
1 polymer ?
#
loop_
_entity_poly.entity_id
_entity_poly.type
_entity_poly.pdbx_seq_one_letter_code
_entity_poly.pdbx_strand_id
1 'polypeptide(L)'
;MADSSYYQGEYIRHPVLYELSHKYGLQTEFVPETALPCKLEELKEHIRREIRKELKIKEGAEKLREVAKDRRSLADVATIVKKSNSKLAELQAELQELESQIILTQGQSTPTSPASTLNNGEDTYRSTMGHSSPGEGGLFSDLRLLSLEKQLNIELKVKQGAENMIQSLTSGHSKDKKLLAEAQQMLADSKVKIEFLKMRILKAKQSRKHNLQMRQGLEGRETPSNGDMHNKDKFEANLELPLEERVEELRHRLRIEAAVVEGAKNVIRLLQSSKVADKKALQEVSRFTFIL
;
A
#
# COMPACT_ATOMS: atom_id res chain seq x y z
N MET A 1 -17.53 -48.89 22.27
CA MET A 1 -18.24 -48.03 21.32
C MET A 1 -17.47 -46.73 21.24
N ALA A 2 -16.96 -46.43 20.05
CA ALA A 2 -16.07 -45.30 19.78
C ALA A 2 -16.93 -44.08 19.44
N ASP A 3 -16.68 -42.95 20.11
CA ASP A 3 -17.08 -41.63 19.63
C ASP A 3 -15.80 -40.89 19.24
N SER A 4 -15.46 -41.02 17.97
CA SER A 4 -14.37 -40.32 17.29
C SER A 4 -14.98 -39.37 16.26
N SER A 5 -15.64 -38.30 16.72
CA SER A 5 -16.28 -37.32 15.84
C SER A 5 -15.72 -35.89 15.96
N TYR A 6 -14.64 -35.67 16.71
CA TYR A 6 -14.11 -34.32 17.00
C TYR A 6 -13.00 -33.80 16.06
N TYR A 7 -12.74 -34.42 14.91
CA TYR A 7 -11.66 -33.97 13.99
C TYR A 7 -12.07 -33.95 12.51
N GLN A 8 -13.27 -33.48 12.18
CA GLN A 8 -13.71 -33.42 10.77
C GLN A 8 -14.38 -32.08 10.40
N GLY A 9 -13.89 -30.95 10.94
CA GLY A 9 -14.54 -29.65 10.73
C GLY A 9 -13.64 -28.46 10.37
N GLU A 10 -12.32 -28.53 10.60
CA GLU A 10 -11.41 -27.39 10.36
C GLU A 10 -10.59 -27.50 9.06
N TYR A 11 -10.81 -28.55 8.27
CA TYR A 11 -10.10 -28.69 7.00
C TYR A 11 -10.78 -27.81 5.94
N ILE A 12 -10.00 -26.82 5.50
CA ILE A 12 -10.17 -26.01 4.29
C ILE A 12 -10.93 -24.67 4.50
N ARG A 13 -10.43 -23.82 5.40
CA ARG A 13 -10.77 -22.38 5.41
C ARG A 13 -10.26 -21.66 4.15
N HIS A 14 -9.20 -22.18 3.52
CA HIS A 14 -8.59 -21.62 2.29
C HIS A 14 -8.18 -22.72 1.29
N PRO A 15 -9.11 -23.21 0.43
CA PRO A 15 -8.87 -24.30 -0.52
C PRO A 15 -7.74 -24.03 -1.50
N VAL A 16 -7.76 -22.85 -2.12
CA VAL A 16 -6.77 -22.44 -3.13
C VAL A 16 -5.36 -22.31 -2.51
N LEU A 17 -5.24 -21.73 -1.31
CA LEU A 17 -3.97 -21.70 -0.59
C LEU A 17 -3.43 -23.11 -0.32
N TYR A 18 -4.28 -24.04 0.12
CA TYR A 18 -3.86 -25.42 0.42
C TYR A 18 -3.41 -26.16 -0.84
N GLU A 19 -4.23 -26.12 -1.90
CA GLU A 19 -3.97 -26.82 -3.16
C GLU A 19 -2.69 -26.31 -3.85
N LEU A 20 -2.55 -24.99 -3.98
CA LEU A 20 -1.39 -24.39 -4.62
C LEU A 20 -0.13 -24.52 -3.75
N SER A 21 -0.22 -24.39 -2.43
CA SER A 21 0.94 -24.58 -1.56
C SER A 21 1.44 -26.02 -1.60
N HIS A 22 0.54 -27.00 -1.65
CA HIS A 22 0.91 -28.40 -1.84
C HIS A 22 1.54 -28.63 -3.22
N LYS A 23 0.96 -28.06 -4.29
CA LYS A 23 1.49 -28.14 -5.65
C LYS A 23 2.92 -27.59 -5.77
N TYR A 24 3.22 -26.49 -5.08
CA TYR A 24 4.52 -25.82 -5.13
C TYR A 24 5.48 -26.20 -3.99
N GLY A 25 5.10 -27.16 -3.14
CA GLY A 25 5.93 -27.63 -2.02
C GLY A 25 6.18 -26.58 -0.93
N LEU A 26 5.28 -25.61 -0.78
CA LEU A 26 5.32 -24.63 0.29
C LEU A 26 4.67 -25.23 1.55
N GLN A 27 5.40 -25.29 2.66
CA GLN A 27 4.84 -25.80 3.93
C GLN A 27 3.76 -24.84 4.45
N THR A 28 2.49 -25.27 4.38
CA THR A 28 1.31 -24.56 4.92
C THR A 28 0.54 -25.36 5.97
N GLU A 29 1.10 -26.49 6.40
CA GLU A 29 0.59 -27.28 7.52
C GLU A 29 0.73 -26.39 8.79
N PHE A 30 -0.38 -25.84 9.31
CA PHE A 30 -0.45 -24.90 10.45
C PHE A 30 -0.02 -23.44 10.21
N VAL A 31 -0.66 -22.75 9.26
CA VAL A 31 -0.55 -21.29 9.16
C VAL A 31 -1.58 -20.62 10.09
N PRO A 32 -1.16 -19.91 11.16
CA PRO A 32 -2.08 -19.08 11.94
C PRO A 32 -2.71 -18.00 11.05
N GLU A 33 -3.95 -17.61 11.32
CA GLU A 33 -4.73 -16.66 10.49
C GLU A 33 -3.99 -15.33 10.23
N THR A 34 -3.09 -14.95 11.15
CA THR A 34 -2.20 -13.79 11.06
C THR A 34 -1.07 -13.92 10.03
N ALA A 35 -0.68 -15.14 9.65
CA ALA A 35 0.37 -15.41 8.66
C ALA A 35 -0.20 -15.73 7.26
N LEU A 36 -1.51 -15.88 7.13
CA LEU A 36 -2.18 -16.14 5.85
C LEU A 36 -1.91 -15.06 4.78
N PRO A 37 -1.95 -13.74 5.08
CA PRO A 37 -1.68 -12.73 4.07
C PRO A 37 -0.25 -12.80 3.53
N CYS A 38 0.71 -13.12 4.40
CA CYS A 38 2.12 -13.29 4.03
C CYS A 38 2.30 -14.52 3.12
N LYS A 39 1.64 -15.64 3.44
CA LYS A 39 1.69 -16.88 2.67
C LYS A 39 1.02 -16.77 1.30
N LEU A 40 -0.12 -16.08 1.24
CA LEU A 40 -0.81 -15.76 -0.02
C LEU A 40 0.06 -14.88 -0.92
N GLU A 41 0.74 -13.86 -0.37
CA GLU A 41 1.65 -13.01 -1.16
C GLU A 41 2.93 -13.76 -1.58
N GLU A 42 3.45 -14.66 -0.75
CA GLU A 42 4.59 -15.54 -1.09
C GLU A 42 4.25 -16.45 -2.27
N LEU A 43 3.09 -17.10 -2.22
CA LEU A 43 2.58 -17.97 -3.29
C LEU A 43 2.30 -17.18 -4.57
N LYS A 44 1.71 -15.99 -4.46
CA LYS A 44 1.47 -15.08 -5.58
C LYS A 44 2.76 -14.65 -6.26
N GLU A 45 3.81 -14.31 -5.49
CA GLU A 45 5.11 -14.00 -6.08
C GLU A 45 5.80 -15.23 -6.66
N HIS A 46 5.57 -16.43 -6.10
CA HIS A 46 6.04 -17.69 -6.69
C HIS A 46 5.45 -17.89 -8.09
N ILE A 47 4.12 -17.82 -8.23
CA ILE A 47 3.43 -17.99 -9.52
C ILE A 47 3.88 -16.92 -10.52
N ARG A 48 3.99 -15.65 -10.09
CA ARG A 48 4.53 -14.57 -10.94
C ARG A 48 5.97 -14.83 -11.41
N ARG A 49 6.80 -15.44 -10.56
CA ARG A 49 8.17 -15.83 -10.93
C ARG A 49 8.16 -16.95 -11.97
N GLU A 50 7.32 -17.96 -11.80
CA GLU A 50 7.17 -19.04 -12.78
C GLU A 50 6.65 -18.53 -14.13
N ILE A 51 5.66 -17.62 -14.15
CA ILE A 51 5.18 -16.97 -15.40
C ILE A 51 6.35 -16.29 -16.13
N ARG A 52 7.18 -15.53 -15.41
CA ARG A 52 8.35 -14.86 -16.02
C ARG A 52 9.37 -15.84 -16.57
N LYS A 53 9.61 -16.96 -15.88
CA LYS A 53 10.51 -18.01 -16.38
C LYS A 53 9.94 -18.68 -17.63
N GLU A 54 8.66 -19.02 -17.60
CA GLU A 54 7.98 -19.69 -18.71
C GLU A 54 7.90 -18.80 -19.95
N LEU A 55 7.65 -17.49 -19.79
CA LEU A 55 7.75 -16.52 -20.89
C LEU A 55 9.14 -16.49 -21.52
N LYS A 56 10.22 -16.53 -20.73
CA LYS A 56 11.58 -16.60 -21.27
C LYS A 56 11.85 -17.89 -22.04
N ILE A 57 11.30 -19.01 -21.57
CA ILE A 57 11.41 -20.30 -22.29
C ILE A 57 10.67 -20.20 -23.62
N LYS A 58 9.44 -19.66 -23.63
CA LYS A 58 8.66 -19.43 -24.85
C LYS A 58 9.41 -18.52 -25.83
N GLU A 59 9.91 -17.38 -25.37
CA GLU A 59 10.70 -16.45 -26.20
C GLU A 59 11.96 -17.12 -26.78
N GLY A 60 12.65 -17.93 -25.98
CA GLY A 60 13.79 -18.72 -26.43
C GLY A 60 13.41 -19.74 -27.49
N ALA A 61 12.30 -20.46 -27.30
CA ALA A 61 11.79 -21.43 -28.26
C ALA A 61 11.34 -20.77 -29.57
N GLU A 62 10.68 -19.61 -29.50
CA GLU A 62 10.32 -18.81 -30.67
C GLU A 62 11.55 -18.38 -31.46
N LYS A 63 12.59 -17.87 -30.80
CA LYS A 63 13.88 -17.54 -31.44
C LYS A 63 14.56 -18.76 -32.08
N LEU A 64 14.50 -19.91 -31.41
CA LEU A 64 15.01 -21.17 -31.98
C LEU A 64 14.20 -21.60 -33.21
N ARG A 65 12.89 -21.33 -33.24
CA ARG A 65 12.03 -21.62 -34.40
C ARG A 65 12.45 -20.82 -35.63
N GLU A 66 12.84 -19.56 -35.45
CA GLU A 66 13.28 -18.68 -36.54
C GLU A 66 14.58 -19.15 -37.21
N VAL A 67 15.49 -19.77 -36.45
CA VAL A 67 16.80 -20.23 -36.96
C VAL A 67 16.82 -21.70 -37.36
N ALA A 68 15.86 -22.50 -36.88
CA ALA A 68 15.71 -23.91 -37.20
C ALA A 68 15.32 -24.12 -38.67
N LYS A 69 16.02 -25.03 -39.35
CA LYS A 69 15.77 -25.36 -40.77
C LYS A 69 15.37 -26.82 -40.97
N ASP A 70 15.74 -27.71 -40.06
CA ASP A 70 15.43 -29.12 -40.14
C ASP A 70 14.03 -29.42 -39.60
N ARG A 71 13.35 -30.35 -40.25
CA ARG A 71 11.95 -30.70 -39.94
C ARG A 71 11.78 -31.26 -38.53
N ARG A 72 12.81 -31.91 -37.97
CA ARG A 72 12.76 -32.51 -36.64
C ARG A 72 12.84 -31.44 -35.55
N SER A 73 13.83 -30.54 -35.63
CA SER A 73 13.94 -29.43 -34.68
C SER A 73 12.72 -28.51 -34.70
N LEU A 74 12.15 -28.23 -35.88
CA LEU A 74 10.92 -27.44 -35.99
C LEU A 74 9.74 -28.11 -35.26
N ALA A 75 9.61 -29.44 -35.33
CA ALA A 75 8.58 -30.18 -34.62
C ALA A 75 8.81 -30.18 -33.09
N ASP A 76 10.06 -30.34 -32.66
CA ASP A 76 10.43 -30.30 -31.24
C ASP A 76 10.17 -28.90 -30.65
N VAL A 77 10.58 -27.84 -31.35
CA VAL A 77 10.35 -26.45 -30.96
C VAL A 77 8.85 -26.13 -30.93
N ALA A 78 8.07 -26.57 -31.92
CA ALA A 78 6.61 -26.39 -31.90
C ALA A 78 5.96 -27.06 -30.68
N THR A 79 6.47 -28.23 -30.28
CA THR A 79 6.01 -28.94 -29.08
C THR A 79 6.35 -28.15 -27.81
N ILE A 80 7.56 -27.58 -27.73
CA ILE A 80 7.98 -26.72 -26.61
C ILE A 80 7.09 -25.48 -26.51
N VAL A 81 6.87 -24.77 -27.62
CA VAL A 81 5.99 -23.58 -27.66
C VAL A 81 4.57 -23.93 -27.22
N LYS A 82 4.02 -25.06 -27.70
CA LYS A 82 2.68 -25.51 -27.29
C LYS A 82 2.61 -25.81 -25.79
N LYS A 83 3.57 -26.56 -25.25
CA LYS A 83 3.65 -26.86 -23.81
C LYS A 83 3.79 -25.60 -22.97
N SER A 84 4.63 -24.66 -23.42
CA SER A 84 4.86 -23.39 -22.72
C SER A 84 3.62 -22.50 -22.72
N ASN A 85 2.85 -22.47 -23.82
CA ASN A 85 1.56 -21.79 -23.88
C ASN A 85 0.53 -22.39 -22.92
N SER A 86 0.41 -23.71 -22.87
CA SER A 86 -0.49 -24.39 -21.91
C SER A 86 -0.10 -24.08 -20.47
N LYS A 87 1.18 -24.18 -20.14
CA LYS A 87 1.68 -23.88 -18.79
C LYS A 87 1.49 -22.41 -18.41
N LEU A 88 1.63 -21.47 -19.35
CA LEU A 88 1.32 -20.06 -19.11
C LEU A 88 -0.16 -19.84 -18.80
N ALA A 89 -1.05 -20.51 -19.52
CA ALA A 89 -2.49 -20.41 -19.28
C ALA A 89 -2.86 -20.97 -17.89
N GLU A 90 -2.29 -22.11 -17.50
CA GLU A 90 -2.46 -22.70 -16.16
C GLU A 90 -1.97 -21.75 -15.07
N LEU A 91 -0.73 -21.24 -15.18
CA LEU A 91 -0.16 -20.30 -14.20
C LEU A 91 -0.97 -18.99 -14.10
N GLN A 92 -1.54 -18.51 -15.21
CA GLN A 92 -2.41 -17.34 -15.21
C GLN A 92 -3.75 -17.62 -14.53
N ALA A 93 -4.34 -18.80 -14.75
CA ALA A 93 -5.56 -19.21 -14.09
C ALA A 93 -5.36 -19.34 -12.57
N GLU A 94 -4.27 -19.97 -12.13
CA GLU A 94 -3.93 -20.11 -10.71
C GLU A 94 -3.66 -18.75 -10.05
N LEU A 95 -2.99 -17.83 -10.75
CA LEU A 95 -2.78 -16.47 -10.25
C LEU A 95 -4.11 -15.73 -10.07
N GLN A 96 -5.01 -15.83 -11.05
CA GLN A 96 -6.33 -15.21 -11.00
C GLN A 96 -7.19 -15.80 -9.87
N GLU A 97 -7.15 -17.12 -9.69
CA GLU A 97 -7.85 -17.81 -8.62
C GLU A 97 -7.33 -17.38 -7.24
N LEU A 98 -6.01 -17.28 -7.08
CA LEU A 98 -5.37 -16.81 -5.85
C LEU A 98 -5.71 -15.34 -5.55
N GLU A 99 -5.68 -14.47 -6.57
CA GLU A 99 -6.05 -13.06 -6.43
C GLU A 99 -7.54 -12.90 -6.07
N SER A 100 -8.42 -13.71 -6.63
CA SER A 100 -9.84 -13.80 -6.24
C SER A 100 -10.00 -14.20 -4.76
N GLN A 101 -9.29 -15.23 -4.31
CA GLN A 101 -9.33 -15.66 -2.91
C GLN A 101 -8.82 -14.58 -1.95
N ILE A 102 -7.76 -13.84 -2.31
CA ILE A 102 -7.26 -12.72 -1.51
C ILE A 102 -8.34 -11.66 -1.35
N ILE A 103 -9.03 -11.28 -2.42
CA ILE A 103 -10.11 -10.28 -2.39
C ILE A 103 -11.27 -10.77 -1.51
N LEU A 104 -11.70 -12.01 -1.69
CA LEU A 104 -12.79 -12.61 -0.91
C LEU A 104 -12.45 -12.68 0.59
N THR A 105 -11.21 -13.08 0.92
CA THR A 105 -10.75 -13.21 2.31
C THR A 105 -10.55 -11.84 2.95
N GLN A 106 -10.08 -10.84 2.20
CA GLN A 106 -9.90 -9.47 2.69
C GLN A 106 -11.24 -8.72 2.84
N GLY A 107 -12.29 -9.12 2.11
CA GLY A 107 -13.66 -8.63 2.25
C GLY A 107 -14.48 -9.31 3.36
N GLN A 108 -14.02 -10.44 3.91
CA GLN A 108 -14.74 -11.24 4.92
C GLN A 108 -14.26 -11.04 6.37
N SER A 109 -13.40 -10.06 6.65
CA SER A 109 -12.92 -9.73 8.01
C SER A 109 -13.99 -9.12 8.95
N THR A 110 -15.27 -9.21 8.59
CA THR A 110 -16.38 -9.03 9.53
C THR A 110 -17.05 -10.38 9.77
N PRO A 111 -17.15 -10.86 11.02
CA PRO A 111 -17.75 -12.15 11.27
C PRO A 111 -19.26 -12.01 11.11
N THR A 112 -19.83 -12.69 10.11
CA THR A 112 -21.09 -13.46 10.17
C THR A 112 -21.55 -13.80 8.75
N SER A 113 -21.54 -15.10 8.43
CA SER A 113 -22.26 -15.70 7.29
C SER A 113 -23.78 -15.64 7.49
N PRO A 114 -24.63 -16.07 6.54
CA PRO A 114 -24.58 -15.99 5.07
C PRO A 114 -25.91 -15.43 4.49
N ALA A 115 -25.88 -14.70 3.36
CA ALA A 115 -27.03 -14.67 2.43
C ALA A 115 -26.67 -14.02 1.08
N SER A 116 -26.89 -14.81 0.03
CA SER A 116 -27.37 -14.44 -1.30
C SER A 116 -27.76 -12.97 -1.55
N THR A 117 -27.35 -12.39 -2.68
CA THR A 117 -28.17 -12.18 -3.90
C THR A 117 -27.46 -11.22 -4.87
N LEU A 118 -27.66 -11.47 -6.16
CA LEU A 118 -27.26 -10.69 -7.33
C LEU A 118 -27.56 -9.17 -7.21
N ASN A 119 -26.69 -8.32 -7.77
CA ASN A 119 -26.88 -7.62 -9.07
C ASN A 119 -26.06 -6.32 -9.19
N ASN A 120 -25.46 -6.16 -10.37
CA ASN A 120 -25.13 -4.96 -11.16
C ASN A 120 -24.77 -3.62 -10.51
N GLY A 121 -23.66 -3.05 -11.03
CA GLY A 121 -23.71 -1.71 -11.64
C GLY A 121 -22.78 -0.64 -11.06
N GLU A 122 -21.73 -0.35 -11.84
CA GLU A 122 -21.29 1.00 -12.20
C GLU A 122 -20.48 1.86 -11.20
N ASP A 123 -19.20 2.03 -11.56
CA ASP A 123 -18.34 3.22 -11.56
C ASP A 123 -18.12 4.10 -10.32
N THR A 124 -16.88 4.62 -10.30
CA THR A 124 -16.48 5.94 -9.77
C THR A 124 -15.90 5.97 -8.35
N TYR A 125 -14.56 6.05 -8.33
CA TYR A 125 -13.67 6.69 -7.36
C TYR A 125 -14.20 6.92 -5.93
N ARG A 126 -13.66 6.20 -4.95
CA ARG A 126 -13.58 6.74 -3.59
C ARG A 126 -12.38 6.23 -2.80
N SER A 127 -11.49 7.17 -2.51
CA SER A 127 -10.52 7.13 -1.43
C SER A 127 -11.11 6.51 -0.17
N THR A 128 -10.49 5.44 0.33
CA THR A 128 -10.80 4.90 1.66
C THR A 128 -9.82 5.48 2.69
N MET A 129 -10.25 6.59 3.27
CA MET A 129 -9.82 7.06 4.58
C MET A 129 -10.39 6.12 5.65
N GLY A 130 -9.53 5.70 6.57
CA GLY A 130 -9.84 5.50 7.99
C GLY A 130 -10.75 4.35 8.39
N HIS A 131 -10.16 3.17 8.64
CA HIS A 131 -10.63 2.28 9.70
C HIS A 131 -9.44 1.92 10.60
N SER A 132 -9.30 2.69 11.68
CA SER A 132 -8.33 2.45 12.74
C SER A 132 -8.95 1.49 13.75
N SER A 133 -8.59 0.22 13.69
CA SER A 133 -8.78 -0.73 14.79
C SER A 133 -7.47 -0.79 15.60
N PRO A 134 -7.48 -0.80 16.95
CA PRO A 134 -6.30 -0.42 17.75
C PRO A 134 -5.14 -1.43 17.79
N GLY A 135 -5.27 -2.60 17.16
CA GLY A 135 -4.26 -3.67 17.21
C GLY A 135 -3.45 -3.90 15.94
N GLU A 136 -3.94 -3.49 14.77
CA GLU A 136 -3.41 -3.95 13.47
C GLU A 136 -2.54 -2.92 12.73
N GLY A 137 -2.57 -1.65 13.14
CA GLY A 137 -1.86 -0.56 12.45
C GLY A 137 -0.33 -0.69 12.40
N GLY A 138 0.27 -1.50 13.28
CA GLY A 138 1.71 -1.75 13.32
C GLY A 138 2.22 -2.59 12.15
N LEU A 139 1.52 -3.67 11.82
CA LEU A 139 1.98 -4.64 10.80
C LEU A 139 1.80 -4.08 9.38
N PHE A 140 0.69 -3.39 9.12
CA PHE A 140 0.47 -2.70 7.84
C PHE A 140 1.46 -1.54 7.61
N SER A 141 1.81 -0.81 8.68
CA SER A 141 2.84 0.23 8.62
C SER A 141 4.22 -0.36 8.33
N ASP A 142 4.52 -1.55 8.87
CA ASP A 142 5.79 -2.24 8.67
C ASP A 142 5.92 -2.82 7.26
N LEU A 143 4.85 -3.42 6.73
CA LEU A 143 4.83 -3.87 5.33
C LEU A 143 4.94 -2.70 4.36
N ARG A 144 4.29 -1.57 4.66
CA ARG A 144 4.40 -0.35 3.87
C ARG A 144 5.82 0.23 3.91
N LEU A 145 6.46 0.23 5.07
CA LEU A 145 7.83 0.69 5.24
C LEU A 145 8.82 -0.17 4.46
N LEU A 146 8.70 -1.49 4.56
CA LEU A 146 9.52 -2.46 3.81
C LEU A 146 9.35 -2.29 2.29
N SER A 147 8.12 -2.07 1.83
CA SER A 147 7.82 -1.79 0.41
C SER A 147 8.52 -0.52 -0.09
N LEU A 148 8.47 0.56 0.69
CA LEU A 148 9.15 1.82 0.38
C LEU A 148 10.68 1.66 0.36
N GLU A 149 11.25 0.91 1.31
CA GLU A 149 12.69 0.61 1.35
C GLU A 149 13.15 -0.23 0.15
N LYS A 150 12.34 -1.21 -0.28
CA LYS A 150 12.58 -1.98 -1.51
C LYS A 150 12.55 -1.08 -2.74
N GLN A 151 11.57 -0.18 -2.84
CA GLN A 151 11.46 0.75 -3.96
C GLN A 151 12.62 1.75 -4.00
N LEU A 152 13.08 2.20 -2.83
CA LEU A 152 14.29 3.04 -2.71
C LEU A 152 15.53 2.30 -3.22
N ASN A 153 15.70 1.01 -2.88
CA ASN A 153 16.82 0.21 -3.37
C ASN A 153 16.82 0.05 -4.89
N ILE A 154 15.64 -0.10 -5.50
CA ILE A 154 15.50 -0.16 -6.96
C ILE A 154 15.93 1.17 -7.59
N GLU A 155 15.42 2.30 -7.11
CA GLU A 155 15.79 3.61 -7.68
C GLU A 155 17.28 3.95 -7.47
N LEU A 156 17.90 3.50 -6.37
CA LEU A 156 19.35 3.59 -6.18
C LEU A 156 20.14 2.79 -7.22
N LYS A 157 19.66 1.59 -7.58
CA LYS A 157 20.27 0.79 -8.66
C LYS A 157 20.08 1.43 -10.03
N VAL A 158 18.91 2.01 -10.29
CA VAL A 158 18.64 2.76 -11.53
C VAL A 158 19.57 3.97 -11.63
N LYS A 159 19.73 4.75 -10.55
CA LYS A 159 20.67 5.86 -10.46
C LYS A 159 22.10 5.41 -10.77
N GLN A 160 22.57 4.34 -10.13
CA GLN A 160 23.92 3.81 -10.38
C GLN A 160 24.09 3.31 -11.82
N GLY A 161 23.06 2.65 -12.37
CA GLY A 161 23.07 2.19 -13.76
C GLY A 161 23.18 3.35 -14.76
N ALA A 162 22.44 4.44 -14.51
CA ALA A 162 22.53 5.66 -15.32
C ALA A 162 23.90 6.34 -15.19
N GLU A 163 24.48 6.40 -13.98
CA GLU A 163 25.83 6.94 -13.75
C GLU A 163 26.90 6.12 -14.52
N ASN A 164 26.82 4.79 -14.47
CA ASN A 164 27.73 3.91 -15.21
C ASN A 164 27.58 4.09 -16.73
N MET A 165 26.35 4.27 -17.22
CA MET A 165 26.07 4.52 -18.63
C MET A 165 26.62 5.87 -19.09
N ILE A 166 26.45 6.93 -18.29
CA ILE A 166 27.03 8.24 -18.59
C ILE A 166 28.56 8.15 -18.59
N GLN A 167 29.16 7.45 -17.64
CA GLN A 167 30.62 7.28 -17.55
C GLN A 167 31.16 6.56 -18.80
N SER A 168 30.53 5.46 -19.23
CA SER A 168 30.98 4.73 -20.42
C SER A 168 30.80 5.53 -21.72
N LEU A 169 29.71 6.30 -21.84
CA LEU A 169 29.45 7.16 -23.00
C LEU A 169 30.32 8.42 -23.04
N THR A 170 30.77 8.91 -21.88
CA THR A 170 31.66 10.07 -21.78
C THR A 170 33.13 9.68 -21.96
N SER A 171 33.52 8.46 -21.53
CA SER A 171 34.88 7.96 -21.64
C SER A 171 35.17 7.18 -22.93
N GLY A 172 34.14 6.69 -23.64
CA GLY A 172 34.27 5.95 -24.90
C GLY A 172 34.23 6.82 -26.17
N HIS A 173 34.70 6.29 -27.30
CA HIS A 173 34.72 6.98 -28.60
C HIS A 173 33.32 7.06 -29.28
N SER A 174 32.31 6.41 -28.71
CA SER A 174 30.93 6.39 -29.22
C SER A 174 30.13 7.59 -28.73
N LYS A 175 29.90 8.57 -29.61
CA LYS A 175 29.16 9.81 -29.31
C LYS A 175 27.66 9.68 -29.59
N ASP A 176 27.00 8.67 -29.04
CA ASP A 176 25.53 8.59 -29.12
C ASP A 176 24.89 9.63 -28.21
N LYS A 177 24.82 10.86 -28.72
CA LYS A 177 24.29 12.05 -28.02
C LYS A 177 22.87 11.81 -27.49
N LYS A 178 22.06 11.02 -28.21
CA LYS A 178 20.70 10.65 -27.80
C LYS A 178 20.71 9.75 -26.57
N LEU A 179 21.57 8.73 -26.56
CA LEU A 179 21.68 7.79 -25.45
C LEU A 179 22.24 8.47 -24.20
N LEU A 180 23.20 9.39 -24.37
CA LEU A 180 23.72 10.21 -23.28
C LEU A 180 22.63 11.10 -22.66
N ALA A 181 21.80 11.74 -23.49
CA ALA A 181 20.68 12.57 -23.00
C ALA A 181 19.64 11.74 -22.25
N GLU A 182 19.33 10.52 -22.73
CA GLU A 182 18.41 9.60 -22.05
C GLU A 182 18.97 9.14 -20.69
N ALA A 183 20.26 8.78 -20.64
CA ALA A 183 20.91 8.41 -19.39
C ALA A 183 20.95 9.58 -18.38
N GLN A 184 21.17 10.81 -18.85
CA GLN A 184 21.10 12.02 -18.02
C GLN A 184 19.68 12.27 -17.49
N GLN A 185 18.66 12.10 -18.32
CA GLN A 185 17.26 12.21 -17.89
C GLN A 185 16.91 11.16 -16.84
N MET A 186 17.27 9.90 -17.07
CA MET A 186 17.07 8.82 -16.10
C MET A 186 17.78 9.09 -14.76
N LEU A 187 18.98 9.68 -14.81
CA LEU A 187 19.71 10.08 -13.61
C LEU A 187 19.00 11.20 -12.85
N ALA A 188 18.44 12.19 -13.55
CA ALA A 188 17.67 13.27 -12.92
C ALA A 188 16.38 12.73 -12.28
N ASP A 189 15.63 11.91 -13.00
CA ASP A 189 14.37 11.34 -12.52
C ASP A 189 14.57 10.42 -11.32
N SER A 190 15.59 9.54 -11.36
CA SER A 190 15.90 8.64 -10.25
C SER A 190 16.31 9.41 -8.99
N LYS A 191 17.06 10.52 -9.11
CA LYS A 191 17.40 11.39 -7.95
C LYS A 191 16.15 11.98 -7.29
N VAL A 192 15.21 12.51 -8.07
CA VAL A 192 13.95 13.07 -7.53
C VAL A 192 13.14 11.98 -6.82
N LYS A 193 13.03 10.79 -7.42
CA LYS A 193 12.32 9.66 -6.81
C LYS A 193 12.98 9.16 -5.53
N ILE A 194 14.31 9.11 -5.48
CA ILE A 194 15.05 8.74 -4.27
C ILE A 194 14.70 9.68 -3.12
N GLU A 195 14.72 10.99 -3.35
CA GLU A 195 14.39 11.98 -2.30
C GLU A 195 12.93 11.88 -1.85
N PHE A 196 12.01 11.68 -2.80
CA PHE A 196 10.61 11.43 -2.48
C PHE A 196 10.42 10.17 -1.61
N LEU A 197 11.08 9.07 -1.97
CA LEU A 197 11.01 7.81 -1.24
C LEU A 197 11.63 7.93 0.16
N LYS A 198 12.78 8.60 0.29
CA LYS A 198 13.39 8.91 1.60
C LYS A 198 12.44 9.71 2.48
N MET A 199 11.80 10.75 1.94
CA MET A 199 10.82 11.56 2.67
C MET A 199 9.61 10.72 3.11
N ARG A 200 9.09 9.84 2.25
CA ARG A 200 7.97 8.94 2.59
C ARG A 200 8.35 7.94 3.69
N ILE A 201 9.56 7.38 3.63
CA ILE A 201 10.12 6.49 4.66
C ILE A 201 10.28 7.24 5.99
N LEU A 202 10.85 8.45 5.96
CA LEU A 202 11.03 9.28 7.15
C LEU A 202 9.68 9.59 7.81
N LYS A 203 8.69 9.99 7.01
CA LYS A 203 7.33 10.26 7.49
C LYS A 203 6.69 9.01 8.10
N ALA A 204 6.81 7.85 7.44
CA ALA A 204 6.29 6.58 7.97
C ALA A 204 6.97 6.18 9.30
N LYS A 205 8.29 6.35 9.41
CA LYS A 205 9.05 6.10 10.65
C LYS A 205 8.65 7.07 11.77
N GLN A 206 8.40 8.35 11.45
CA GLN A 206 7.96 9.34 12.43
C GLN A 206 6.53 9.06 12.91
N SER A 207 5.60 8.70 12.01
CA SER A 207 4.25 8.26 12.37
C SER A 207 4.26 7.04 13.28
N ARG A 208 5.20 6.10 13.07
CA ARG A 208 5.39 4.94 13.96
C ARG A 208 5.88 5.36 15.35
N LYS A 209 6.88 6.25 15.44
CA LYS A 209 7.39 6.75 16.73
C LYS A 209 6.31 7.50 17.53
N HIS A 210 5.54 8.36 16.87
CA HIS A 210 4.42 9.07 17.49
C HIS A 210 3.33 8.12 18.01
N ASN A 211 2.99 7.09 17.23
CA ASN A 211 2.01 6.08 17.64
C ASN A 211 2.52 5.21 18.81
N LEU A 212 3.81 4.91 18.86
CA LEU A 212 4.43 4.13 19.94
C LEU A 212 4.54 4.94 21.25
N GLN A 213 4.83 6.24 21.16
CA GLN A 213 4.92 7.14 22.31
C GLN A 213 3.55 7.36 22.98
N MET A 214 2.46 7.35 22.21
CA MET A 214 1.09 7.36 22.74
C MET A 214 0.68 6.03 23.40
N ARG A 215 1.25 4.89 22.99
CA ARG A 215 0.98 3.57 23.62
C ARG A 215 1.71 3.36 24.95
N GLN A 216 2.90 3.93 25.12
CA GLN A 216 3.67 3.81 26.37
C GLN A 216 3.15 4.71 27.51
N GLY A 217 2.21 5.64 27.24
CA GLY A 217 1.59 6.49 28.27
C GLY A 217 0.45 5.86 29.07
N LEU A 218 0.06 4.60 28.80
CA LEU A 218 -1.15 3.97 29.37
C LEU A 218 -0.90 2.73 30.26
N GLU A 219 0.34 2.27 30.47
CA GLU A 219 0.66 1.08 31.29
C GLU A 219 1.55 1.39 32.52
N GLY A 220 1.28 2.47 33.24
CA GLY A 220 2.10 2.83 34.41
C GLY A 220 1.45 3.73 35.46
N ARG A 221 0.14 3.57 35.74
CA ARG A 221 -0.53 4.34 36.80
C ARG A 221 -1.06 3.42 37.89
N GLU A 222 -0.16 2.93 38.73
CA GLU A 222 -0.50 2.59 40.11
C GLU A 222 -0.24 3.81 41.01
N THR A 223 -1.15 4.01 41.96
CA THR A 223 -1.40 5.15 42.83
C THR A 223 -0.18 5.80 43.52
N PRO A 224 -0.09 7.15 43.65
CA PRO A 224 0.86 7.77 44.55
C PRO A 224 0.23 7.98 45.93
N SER A 225 0.85 7.40 46.97
CA SER A 225 0.67 7.79 48.36
C SER A 225 1.91 8.56 48.81
N ASN A 226 1.72 9.86 49.01
CA ASN A 226 2.32 10.80 49.96
C ASN A 226 3.81 10.67 50.38
N GLY A 227 4.56 11.77 50.25
CA GLY A 227 5.82 11.98 50.99
C GLY A 227 6.84 12.96 50.38
N ASP A 228 6.68 14.23 50.70
CA ASP A 228 7.68 15.31 50.89
C ASP A 228 8.97 15.51 50.04
N MET A 229 9.02 16.74 49.51
CA MET A 229 10.09 17.75 49.49
C MET A 229 11.48 17.54 48.84
N HIS A 230 11.78 18.54 48.00
CA HIS A 230 13.09 19.08 47.60
C HIS A 230 13.93 18.31 46.56
N ASN A 231 13.77 18.64 45.28
CA ASN A 231 14.87 19.22 44.50
C ASN A 231 14.35 19.97 43.26
N LYS A 232 14.76 21.22 43.12
CA LYS A 232 14.57 22.06 41.93
C LYS A 232 15.71 21.70 40.97
N ASP A 233 15.41 21.63 39.67
CA ASP A 233 16.32 21.36 38.54
C ASP A 233 16.34 19.90 38.04
N LYS A 234 15.93 19.75 36.77
CA LYS A 234 15.88 18.54 35.91
C LYS A 234 14.57 17.73 35.84
N PHE A 235 13.43 18.39 35.93
CA PHE A 235 12.16 17.88 35.35
C PHE A 235 11.77 18.66 34.08
N GLU A 236 12.71 18.81 33.16
CA GLU A 236 12.45 19.27 31.78
C GLU A 236 13.00 18.22 30.82
N ALA A 237 12.22 17.20 30.50
CA ALA A 237 12.53 16.31 29.36
C ALA A 237 11.39 15.36 28.94
N ASN A 238 10.19 15.38 29.53
CA ASN A 238 9.26 14.27 29.29
C ASN A 238 7.76 14.57 29.33
N LEU A 239 7.29 15.77 28.94
CA LEU A 239 5.85 15.92 28.66
C LEU A 239 5.48 17.03 27.64
N GLU A 240 6.34 17.34 26.68
CA GLU A 240 6.01 18.38 25.70
C GLU A 240 6.35 17.97 24.27
N LEU A 241 5.46 17.19 23.68
CA LEU A 241 5.14 17.26 22.25
C LEU A 241 3.62 17.16 22.10
N PRO A 242 2.97 18.17 21.50
CA PRO A 242 3.25 19.59 21.75
C PRO A 242 1.96 20.40 21.93
N LEU A 243 1.85 21.17 23.01
CA LEU A 243 0.86 22.26 23.12
C LEU A 243 0.90 23.16 21.86
N GLU A 244 2.09 23.35 21.28
CA GLU A 244 2.32 24.06 20.03
C GLU A 244 1.56 23.48 18.82
N GLU A 245 1.41 22.16 18.68
CA GLU A 245 0.67 21.55 17.56
C GLU A 245 -0.84 21.67 17.75
N ARG A 246 -1.32 21.56 19.00
CA ARG A 246 -2.73 21.81 19.32
C ARG A 246 -3.09 23.29 19.15
N VAL A 247 -2.18 24.19 19.55
CA VAL A 247 -2.30 25.63 19.33
C VAL A 247 -2.29 25.94 17.83
N GLU A 248 -1.43 25.29 17.04
CA GLU A 248 -1.39 25.51 15.58
C GLU A 248 -2.63 24.95 14.88
N GLU A 249 -3.14 23.78 15.30
CA GLU A 249 -4.42 23.22 14.82
C GLU A 249 -5.59 24.16 15.15
N LEU A 250 -5.64 24.71 16.37
CA LEU A 250 -6.65 25.69 16.79
C LEU A 250 -6.50 27.02 16.05
N ARG A 251 -5.27 27.50 15.81
CA ARG A 251 -5.01 28.70 14.97
C ARG A 251 -5.45 28.46 13.53
N HIS A 252 -5.25 27.25 12.99
CA HIS A 252 -5.71 26.90 11.67
C HIS A 252 -7.24 26.84 11.58
N ARG A 253 -7.91 26.19 12.54
CA ARG A 253 -9.38 26.20 12.66
C ARG A 253 -9.94 27.62 12.77
N LEU A 254 -9.36 28.45 13.65
CA LEU A 254 -9.78 29.83 13.83
C LEU A 254 -9.61 30.65 12.56
N ARG A 255 -8.55 30.43 11.77
CA ARG A 255 -8.39 31.07 10.45
C ARG A 255 -9.49 30.66 9.46
N ILE A 256 -9.88 29.38 9.46
CA ILE A 256 -10.97 28.89 8.61
C ILE A 256 -12.31 29.49 9.07
N GLU A 257 -12.63 29.42 10.36
CA GLU A 257 -13.86 29.97 10.94
C GLU A 257 -13.97 31.47 10.67
N ALA A 258 -12.89 32.24 10.86
CA ALA A 258 -12.85 33.66 10.55
C ALA A 258 -13.11 33.94 9.06
N ALA A 259 -12.48 33.19 8.15
CA ALA A 259 -12.70 33.33 6.72
C ALA A 259 -14.15 32.97 6.30
N VAL A 260 -14.74 31.97 6.94
CA VAL A 260 -16.14 31.56 6.68
C VAL A 260 -17.11 32.64 7.19
N VAL A 261 -16.89 33.18 8.39
CA VAL A 261 -17.70 34.27 8.95
C VAL A 261 -17.58 35.54 8.11
N GLU A 262 -16.38 35.87 7.63
CA GLU A 262 -16.16 37.01 6.74
C GLU A 262 -16.83 36.79 5.36
N GLY A 263 -16.79 35.56 4.84
CA GLY A 263 -17.54 35.15 3.65
C GLY A 263 -19.05 35.34 3.81
N ALA A 264 -19.61 34.89 4.95
CA ALA A 264 -21.03 35.07 5.25
C ALA A 264 -21.43 36.56 5.35
N LYS A 265 -20.60 37.39 6.01
CA LYS A 265 -20.80 38.86 6.05
C LYS A 265 -20.75 39.50 4.66
N ASN A 266 -19.83 39.05 3.80
CA ASN A 266 -19.74 39.52 2.42
C ASN A 266 -21.02 39.19 1.62
N VAL A 267 -21.54 37.97 1.77
CA VAL A 267 -22.79 37.54 1.12
C VAL A 267 -23.98 38.33 1.64
N ILE A 268 -24.10 38.55 2.94
CA ILE A 268 -25.18 39.38 3.53
C ILE A 268 -25.15 40.79 2.93
N ARG A 269 -23.97 41.42 2.85
CA ARG A 269 -23.84 42.76 2.26
C ARG A 269 -24.24 42.80 0.79
N LEU A 270 -23.87 41.77 0.02
CA LEU A 270 -24.23 41.65 -1.40
C LEU A 270 -25.74 41.46 -1.59
N LEU A 271 -26.36 40.65 -0.72
CA LEU A 271 -27.81 40.44 -0.73
C LEU A 271 -28.58 41.68 -0.26
N GLN A 272 -28.02 42.48 0.65
CA GLN A 272 -28.59 43.75 1.10
C GLN A 272 -28.43 44.88 0.07
N SER A 273 -27.39 44.87 -0.75
CA SER A 273 -27.18 45.87 -1.82
C SER A 273 -27.93 45.54 -3.12
N SER A 274 -28.42 44.31 -3.28
CA SER A 274 -29.25 43.89 -4.40
C SER A 274 -30.67 44.48 -4.30
N LYS A 275 -31.18 45.05 -5.40
CA LYS A 275 -32.53 45.65 -5.48
C LYS A 275 -33.67 44.64 -5.32
N VAL A 276 -33.39 43.35 -5.45
CA VAL A 276 -34.33 42.25 -5.20
C VAL A 276 -33.79 41.49 -3.98
N ALA A 277 -34.26 41.88 -2.79
CA ALA A 277 -33.81 41.26 -1.54
C ALA A 277 -34.38 39.83 -1.43
N ASP A 278 -33.52 38.82 -1.65
CA ASP A 278 -33.87 37.43 -1.39
C ASP A 278 -33.88 37.17 0.12
N LYS A 279 -35.05 37.42 0.73
CA LYS A 279 -35.27 37.32 2.17
C LYS A 279 -34.99 35.91 2.72
N LYS A 280 -35.13 34.87 1.88
CA LYS A 280 -34.86 33.48 2.29
C LYS A 280 -33.35 33.23 2.39
N ALA A 281 -32.60 33.64 1.38
CA ALA A 281 -31.14 33.55 1.39
C ALA A 281 -30.53 34.35 2.56
N LEU A 282 -31.05 35.55 2.84
CA LEU A 282 -30.65 36.35 4.00
C LEU A 282 -30.88 35.62 5.34
N GLN A 283 -32.02 34.94 5.49
CA GLN A 283 -32.36 34.22 6.71
C GLN A 283 -31.48 32.98 6.90
N GLU A 284 -31.16 32.25 5.82
CA GLU A 284 -30.29 31.08 5.86
C GLU A 284 -28.84 31.45 6.19
N VAL A 285 -28.29 32.50 5.58
CA VAL A 285 -26.93 32.97 5.88
C VAL A 285 -26.84 33.55 7.29
N SER A 286 -27.89 34.21 7.77
CA SER A 286 -27.97 34.70 9.17
C SER A 286 -27.99 33.55 10.17
N ARG A 287 -28.70 32.46 9.86
CA ARG A 287 -28.67 31.23 10.68
C ARG A 287 -27.30 30.57 10.66
N PHE A 288 -26.67 30.50 9.49
CA PHE A 288 -25.33 29.92 9.34
C PHE A 288 -24.29 30.70 10.16
N THR A 289 -24.39 32.03 10.19
CA THR A 289 -23.52 32.90 11.01
C THR A 289 -23.76 32.75 12.52
N PHE A 290 -24.93 32.24 12.95
CA PHE A 290 -25.27 32.04 14.37
C PHE A 290 -24.86 30.66 14.88
N ILE A 291 -24.61 29.70 13.98
CA ILE A 291 -24.23 28.31 14.30
C ILE A 291 -22.70 28.13 14.33
N LEU A 292 -21.97 29.04 13.69
CA LEU A 292 -20.50 29.15 13.74
C LEU A 292 -20.07 30.05 14.91
#